data_AF-A0A2D8QBY2-F1
#
_entry.id   AF-A0A2D8QBY2-F1
#
_cell.length_a   1.000
_cell.length_b   1.000
_cell.length_c   1.000
_cell.angle_alpha   90.00
_cell.angle_beta   90.00
_cell.angle_gamma   90.00
#
_symmetry.space_group_name_H-M   'P 1'
#
loop_
_entity.id
_entity.type
_entity.pdbx_description
1 polymer ?
#
loop_
_entity_poly.entity_id
_entity_poly.type
_entity_poly.pdbx_seq_one_letter_code
_entity_poly.pdbx_strand_id
1 'polypeptide(L)'
;MLFAATVWGTTGTAATFAPEVGAAAIGAAAMGLGGLLQALRAGRGILRALPDLARHRLLLVLGGLAVAVYPLAFYGSMRLAGVTIGTVVTIGSAPLLSALIERIFDRTRLSARWLAGALTGVAGILLLCLAEGAADGGGPGAGDAVIAGIGLGLIGGFTY
;
A
#
# COMPACT_ATOMS: atom_id res chain seq x y z
N MET A 1 -3.48 20.25 0.54
CA MET A 1 -4.36 19.22 1.14
C MET A 1 -5.74 19.19 0.50
N LEU A 2 -6.51 20.29 0.47
CA LEU A 2 -7.86 20.30 -0.13
C LEU A 2 -7.88 19.86 -1.61
N PHE A 3 -7.07 20.49 -2.48
CA PHE A 3 -6.99 20.09 -3.89
C PHE A 3 -6.61 18.61 -4.07
N ALA A 4 -5.63 18.12 -3.30
CA ALA A 4 -5.23 16.73 -3.33
C ALA A 4 -6.35 15.79 -2.86
N ALA A 5 -7.08 16.16 -1.80
CA ALA A 5 -8.23 15.39 -1.32
C ALA A 5 -9.38 15.37 -2.34
N THR A 6 -9.62 16.49 -3.05
CA THR A 6 -10.62 16.55 -4.12
C THR A 6 -10.24 15.64 -5.28
N VAL A 7 -9.00 15.71 -5.77
CA VAL A 7 -8.50 14.87 -6.86
C VAL A 7 -8.46 13.39 -6.47
N TRP A 8 -8.10 13.10 -5.22
CA TRP A 8 -8.07 11.73 -4.71
C TRP A 8 -9.50 11.16 -4.57
N GLY A 9 -10.44 11.94 -4.06
CA GLY A 9 -11.84 11.56 -3.96
C GLY A 9 -12.53 11.28 -5.30
N THR A 10 -12.17 12.00 -6.37
CA THR A 10 -12.74 11.77 -7.72
C THR A 10 -12.13 10.59 -8.45
N THR A 11 -10.97 10.10 -8.02
CA THR A 11 -10.29 8.95 -8.64
C THR A 11 -11.15 7.67 -8.54
N GLY A 12 -11.82 7.47 -7.41
CA GLY A 12 -12.73 6.33 -7.21
C GLY A 12 -13.93 6.37 -8.16
N THR A 13 -14.56 7.53 -8.30
CA THR A 13 -15.68 7.71 -9.24
C THR A 13 -15.24 7.55 -10.70
N ALA A 14 -14.06 8.07 -11.07
CA ALA A 14 -13.51 7.89 -12.41
C ALA A 14 -13.21 6.42 -12.74
N ALA A 15 -12.73 5.64 -11.75
CA ALA A 15 -12.49 4.21 -11.92
C ALA A 15 -13.79 3.41 -12.17
N THR A 16 -14.91 3.82 -11.57
CA THR A 16 -16.22 3.19 -11.83
C THR A 16 -16.68 3.32 -13.28
N PHE A 17 -16.25 4.37 -13.99
CA PHE A 17 -16.56 4.56 -15.41
C PHE A 17 -15.64 3.78 -16.37
N ALA A 18 -14.62 3.09 -15.85
CA ALA A 18 -13.67 2.29 -16.63
C ALA A 18 -13.57 0.84 -16.09
N PRO A 19 -14.67 0.06 -16.10
CA PRO A 19 -14.70 -1.30 -15.52
C PRO A 19 -13.76 -2.29 -16.24
N GLU A 20 -13.45 -2.02 -17.50
CA GLU A 20 -12.52 -2.81 -18.33
C GLU A 20 -11.05 -2.66 -17.89
N VAL A 21 -10.72 -1.58 -17.15
CA VAL A 21 -9.34 -1.29 -16.74
C VAL A 21 -9.14 -1.80 -15.32
N GLY A 22 -8.30 -2.82 -15.16
CA GLY A 22 -7.97 -3.36 -13.85
C GLY A 22 -7.42 -2.28 -12.91
N ALA A 23 -7.83 -2.29 -11.65
CA ALA A 23 -7.45 -1.25 -10.70
C ALA A 23 -5.93 -1.12 -10.49
N ALA A 24 -5.18 -2.21 -10.67
CA ALA A 24 -3.71 -2.20 -10.73
C ALA A 24 -3.16 -1.37 -11.90
N ALA A 25 -3.79 -1.41 -13.08
CA ALA A 25 -3.40 -0.60 -14.22
C ALA A 25 -3.70 0.88 -13.98
N ILE A 26 -4.83 1.20 -13.34
CA ILE A 26 -5.16 2.57 -12.92
C ILE A 26 -4.10 3.10 -11.94
N GLY A 27 -3.76 2.31 -10.91
CA GLY A 27 -2.73 2.65 -9.93
C GLY A 27 -1.34 2.83 -10.56
N ALA A 28 -0.94 1.90 -11.44
CA ALA A 28 0.33 1.97 -12.16
C ALA A 28 0.41 3.18 -13.09
N ALA A 29 -0.67 3.49 -13.82
CA ALA A 29 -0.75 4.67 -14.67
C ALA A 29 -0.64 5.96 -13.84
N ALA A 30 -1.39 6.05 -12.74
CA ALA A 30 -1.38 7.22 -11.86
C ALA A 30 -0.01 7.44 -11.21
N MET A 31 0.60 6.40 -10.64
CA MET A 31 1.94 6.47 -10.03
C MET A 31 3.03 6.72 -11.06
N GLY A 32 2.95 6.09 -12.23
CA GLY A 32 3.91 6.27 -13.33
C GLY A 32 3.88 7.68 -13.90
N LEU A 33 2.69 8.19 -14.25
CA LEU A 33 2.51 9.57 -14.73
C LEU A 33 2.89 10.59 -13.66
N GLY A 34 2.42 10.40 -12.42
CA GLY A 34 2.73 11.29 -11.30
C GLY A 34 4.23 11.35 -11.00
N GLY A 35 4.89 10.19 -10.95
CA GLY A 35 6.33 10.07 -10.74
C GLY A 35 7.13 10.68 -11.87
N LEU A 36 6.74 10.47 -13.13
CA LEU A 36 7.40 11.07 -14.29
C LEU A 36 7.28 12.60 -14.28
N LEU A 37 6.09 13.13 -14.00
CA LEU A 37 5.87 14.58 -13.89
C LEU A 37 6.69 15.19 -12.74
N GLN A 38 6.78 14.51 -11.60
CA GLN A 38 7.64 14.92 -10.50
C GLN A 38 9.12 14.90 -10.90
N ALA A 39 9.58 13.85 -11.58
CA ALA A 39 10.95 13.74 -12.05
C ALA A 39 11.30 14.84 -13.06
N LEU A 40 10.41 15.16 -14.00
CA LEU A 40 10.58 16.24 -14.95
C LEU A 40 10.69 17.60 -14.25
N ARG A 41 9.83 17.86 -13.26
CA ARG A 41 9.87 19.11 -12.47
C ARG A 41 11.14 19.20 -11.60
N ALA A 42 11.57 18.09 -11.03
CA ALA A 42 12.75 17.99 -10.17
C ALA A 42 14.05 17.74 -10.95
N GLY A 43 14.02 17.70 -12.29
CA GLY A 43 15.11 17.21 -13.12
C GLY A 43 16.47 17.86 -12.84
N ARG A 44 16.51 19.18 -12.64
CA ARG A 44 17.74 19.89 -12.26
C ARG A 44 18.28 19.48 -10.88
N GLY A 45 17.40 19.15 -9.94
CA GLY A 45 17.78 18.64 -8.61
C GLY A 45 18.31 17.21 -8.70
N ILE A 46 17.64 16.36 -9.49
CA ILE A 46 18.06 14.97 -9.74
C ILE A 46 19.44 14.94 -10.39
N LEU A 47 19.67 15.75 -11.42
CA LEU A 47 20.96 15.83 -12.12
C LEU A 47 22.11 16.24 -11.18
N ARG A 48 21.85 17.16 -10.24
CA ARG A 48 22.85 17.57 -9.23
C ARG A 48 23.10 16.49 -8.18
N ALA A 49 22.09 15.68 -7.86
CA ALA A 49 22.16 14.59 -6.90
C ALA A 49 22.60 13.25 -7.51
N LEU A 50 22.85 13.17 -8.82
CA LEU A 50 23.26 11.94 -9.52
C LEU A 50 24.42 11.19 -8.85
N PRO A 51 25.50 11.85 -8.39
CA PRO A 51 26.60 11.17 -7.70
C PRO A 51 26.15 10.47 -6.41
N ASP A 52 25.26 11.11 -5.65
CA ASP A 52 24.73 10.56 -4.40
C ASP A 52 23.68 9.47 -4.66
N LEU A 53 22.87 9.63 -5.70
CA LEU A 53 21.96 8.59 -6.19
C LEU A 53 22.73 7.35 -6.64
N ALA A 54 23.86 7.52 -7.31
CA ALA A 54 24.71 6.41 -7.75
C ALA A 54 25.33 5.66 -6.56
N ARG A 55 25.72 6.39 -5.50
CA ARG A 55 26.19 5.79 -4.24
C ARG A 55 25.10 4.98 -3.54
N HIS A 56 23.85 5.44 -3.59
CA HIS A 56 22.70 4.78 -2.98
C HIS A 56 21.82 4.02 -4.00
N ARG A 57 22.41 3.60 -5.14
CA ARG A 57 21.68 2.96 -6.25
C ARG A 57 20.82 1.77 -5.82
N LEU A 58 21.29 1.00 -4.84
CA LEU A 58 20.56 -0.15 -4.33
C LEU A 58 19.26 0.28 -3.62
N LEU A 59 19.33 1.31 -2.78
CA LEU A 59 18.15 1.87 -2.11
C LEU A 59 17.18 2.49 -3.12
N LEU A 60 17.71 3.13 -4.17
CA LEU A 60 16.90 3.68 -5.24
C LEU A 60 16.11 2.60 -6.00
N VAL A 61 16.80 1.50 -6.36
CA VAL A 61 16.17 0.35 -7.03
C VAL A 61 15.17 -0.36 -6.10
N LEU A 62 15.52 -0.56 -4.83
CA LEU A 62 14.63 -1.16 -3.83
C LEU A 62 13.37 -0.32 -3.61
N GLY A 63 13.51 1.00 -3.47
CA GLY A 63 12.37 1.91 -3.36
C GLY A 63 11.49 1.92 -4.60
N GLY A 64 12.10 1.94 -5.79
CA GLY A 64 11.35 1.85 -7.06
C GLY A 64 10.60 0.53 -7.21
N LEU A 65 11.23 -0.59 -6.83
CA LEU A 65 10.59 -1.90 -6.84
C LEU A 65 9.45 -1.97 -5.82
N ALA A 66 9.64 -1.43 -4.61
CA ALA A 66 8.59 -1.37 -3.60
C ALA A 66 7.36 -0.59 -4.10
N VAL A 67 7.56 0.59 -4.70
CA VAL A 67 6.48 1.39 -5.30
C VAL A 67 5.77 0.64 -6.44
N ALA A 68 6.48 -0.16 -7.23
CA ALA A 68 5.87 -0.95 -8.30
C ALA A 68 5.10 -2.19 -7.77
N VAL A 69 5.60 -2.83 -6.72
CA VAL A 69 5.00 -4.02 -6.12
C VAL A 69 3.77 -3.65 -5.30
N TYR A 70 3.76 -2.50 -4.63
CA TYR A 70 2.68 -2.07 -3.74
C TYR A 70 1.28 -2.15 -4.39
N PRO A 71 1.01 -1.51 -5.55
CA PRO A 71 -0.30 -1.58 -6.19
C PRO A 71 -0.68 -3.00 -6.57
N LEU A 72 0.26 -3.79 -7.11
CA LEU A 72 0.01 -5.16 -7.53
C LEU A 72 -0.38 -6.04 -6.33
N ALA A 73 0.33 -5.89 -5.22
CA ALA A 73 0.09 -6.60 -3.98
C ALA A 73 -1.24 -6.16 -3.34
N PHE A 74 -1.52 -4.86 -3.27
CA PHE A 74 -2.75 -4.29 -2.73
C PHE A 74 -4.00 -4.75 -3.51
N TYR A 75 -3.99 -4.63 -4.84
CA TYR A 75 -5.12 -5.07 -5.67
C TYR A 75 -5.24 -6.58 -5.75
N GLY A 76 -4.11 -7.31 -5.76
CA GLY A 76 -4.11 -8.76 -5.68
C GLY A 76 -4.70 -9.28 -4.38
N SER A 77 -4.39 -8.60 -3.26
CA SER A 77 -4.96 -8.87 -1.95
C SER A 77 -6.48 -8.69 -1.94
N MET A 78 -6.97 -7.57 -2.45
CA MET A 78 -8.41 -7.31 -2.54
C MET A 78 -9.15 -8.31 -3.45
N ARG A 79 -8.51 -8.74 -4.54
CA ARG A 79 -9.11 -9.72 -5.46
C ARG A 79 -9.23 -11.11 -4.83
N LEU A 80 -8.29 -11.51 -3.98
CA LEU A 80 -8.20 -12.87 -3.45
C LEU A 80 -8.83 -13.02 -2.04
N ALA A 81 -8.71 -12.00 -1.19
CA ALA A 81 -9.25 -12.00 0.18
C ALA A 81 -10.47 -11.08 0.36
N GLY A 82 -10.89 -10.36 -0.69
CA GLY A 82 -11.94 -9.34 -0.61
C GLY A 82 -11.40 -7.96 -0.25
N VAL A 83 -12.16 -6.93 -0.65
CA VAL A 83 -11.76 -5.52 -0.51
C VAL A 83 -11.45 -5.16 0.93
N THR A 84 -12.28 -5.63 1.87
CA THR A 84 -12.14 -5.36 3.30
C THR A 84 -10.86 -5.95 3.85
N ILE A 85 -10.70 -7.27 3.79
CA ILE A 85 -9.55 -7.97 4.36
C ILE A 85 -8.27 -7.46 3.70
N GLY A 86 -8.27 -7.29 2.37
CA GLY A 86 -7.09 -6.81 1.66
C GLY A 86 -6.69 -5.39 2.04
N THR A 87 -7.66 -4.48 2.19
CA THR A 87 -7.41 -3.09 2.61
C THR A 87 -6.91 -3.04 4.05
N VAL A 88 -7.59 -3.74 4.94
CA VAL A 88 -7.29 -3.83 6.36
C VAL A 88 -5.89 -4.38 6.61
N VAL A 89 -5.55 -5.51 6.00
CA VAL A 89 -4.25 -6.15 6.20
C VAL A 89 -3.14 -5.28 5.63
N THR A 90 -3.33 -4.71 4.44
CA THR A 90 -2.31 -3.85 3.81
C THR A 90 -2.06 -2.58 4.64
N ILE A 91 -3.10 -1.81 4.93
CA ILE A 91 -2.98 -0.52 5.62
C ILE A 91 -2.64 -0.74 7.10
N GLY A 92 -3.24 -1.74 7.73
CA GLY A 92 -3.03 -2.03 9.16
C GLY A 92 -1.65 -2.62 9.48
N SER A 93 -1.04 -3.35 8.54
CA SER A 93 0.30 -3.93 8.75
C SER A 93 1.44 -2.95 8.48
N ALA A 94 1.25 -1.94 7.62
CA ALA A 94 2.31 -1.01 7.24
C ALA A 94 3.01 -0.34 8.45
N PRO A 95 2.31 0.26 9.44
CA PRO A 95 2.98 0.87 10.59
C PRO A 95 3.78 -0.13 11.42
N LEU A 96 3.27 -1.36 11.58
CA LEU A 96 3.94 -2.43 12.33
C LEU A 96 5.23 -2.88 11.63
N LEU A 97 5.18 -3.01 10.31
CA LEU A 97 6.32 -3.36 9.48
C LEU A 97 7.36 -2.23 9.43
N SER A 98 6.93 -0.98 9.26
CA SER A 98 7.82 0.19 9.34
C SER A 98 8.54 0.27 10.69
N ALA A 99 7.82 0.07 11.80
CA ALA A 99 8.40 0.05 13.14
C ALA A 99 9.38 -1.10 13.37
N LEU A 100 9.12 -2.27 12.75
CA LEU A 100 10.04 -3.39 12.79
C LEU A 100 11.33 -3.08 12.02
N ILE A 101 11.21 -2.51 10.81
CA ILE A 101 12.34 -2.05 10.00
C ILE A 101 13.14 -1.01 10.79
N GLU A 102 12.50 0.03 11.32
CA GLU A 102 13.16 1.09 12.09
C GLU A 102 13.88 0.54 13.33
N ARG A 103 13.26 -0.41 14.06
CA ARG A 103 13.91 -1.08 15.18
C ARG A 103 15.14 -1.89 14.77
N ILE A 104 15.11 -2.53 13.60
CA ILE A 104 16.23 -3.34 13.09
C ILE A 104 17.38 -2.45 12.61
N PHE A 105 17.08 -1.37 11.90
CA PHE A 105 18.08 -0.49 11.29
C PHE A 105 18.58 0.61 12.23
N ASP A 106 17.67 1.29 12.96
CA ASP A 106 17.98 2.47 13.78
C ASP A 106 17.97 2.20 15.30
N ARG A 107 17.63 0.98 15.73
CA ARG A 107 17.55 0.56 17.15
C ARG A 107 16.68 1.48 18.04
N THR A 108 15.72 2.18 17.45
CA THR A 108 14.83 3.09 18.19
C THR A 108 13.86 2.30 19.08
N ARG A 109 13.59 2.84 20.29
CA ARG A 109 12.66 2.22 21.25
C ARG A 109 11.24 2.71 20.94
N LEU A 110 10.38 1.81 20.49
CA LEU A 110 8.96 2.07 20.25
C LEU A 110 8.28 2.46 21.58
N SER A 111 7.67 3.64 21.62
CA SER A 111 6.97 4.12 22.83
C SER A 111 5.65 3.38 23.05
N ALA A 112 5.24 3.19 24.31
CA ALA A 112 3.97 2.54 24.64
C ALA A 112 2.75 3.29 24.05
N ARG A 113 2.85 4.61 23.86
CA ARG A 113 1.82 5.44 23.22
C ARG A 113 1.64 5.11 21.74
N TRP A 114 2.74 4.81 21.05
CA TRP A 114 2.70 4.38 19.65
C TRP A 114 2.01 3.02 19.52
N LEU A 115 2.35 2.09 20.41
CA LEU A 115 1.74 0.76 20.41
C LEU A 115 0.23 0.83 20.70
N ALA A 116 -0.20 1.67 21.63
CA ALA A 116 -1.63 1.87 21.91
C ALA A 116 -2.40 2.41 20.70
N GLY A 117 -1.83 3.37 19.97
CA GLY A 117 -2.41 3.90 18.73
C GLY A 117 -2.52 2.84 17.64
N ALA A 118 -1.46 2.06 17.42
CA ALA A 118 -1.45 0.95 16.47
C ALA A 118 -2.51 -0.12 16.82
N LEU A 119 -2.58 -0.53 18.09
CA LEU A 119 -3.57 -1.51 18.56
C LEU A 119 -5.01 -1.02 18.38
N THR A 120 -5.27 0.26 18.63
CA THR A 120 -6.61 0.85 18.44
C THR A 120 -6.99 0.87 16.97
N GLY A 121 -6.04 1.21 16.09
CA GLY A 121 -6.23 1.15 14.63
C GLY A 121 -6.55 -0.27 14.15
N VAL A 122 -5.75 -1.26 14.58
CA VAL A 122 -5.95 -2.68 14.27
C VAL A 122 -7.31 -3.18 14.78
N ALA A 123 -7.73 -2.75 15.98
CA ALA A 123 -9.03 -3.14 16.54
C ALA A 123 -10.22 -2.60 15.71
N GLY A 124 -10.18 -1.33 15.29
CA GLY A 124 -11.25 -0.75 14.45
C GLY A 124 -11.33 -1.41 13.07
N ILE A 125 -10.16 -1.72 12.51
CA ILE A 125 -9.96 -2.47 11.28
C ILE A 125 -10.54 -3.90 11.37
N LEU A 126 -10.32 -4.60 12.49
CA LEU A 126 -10.90 -5.93 12.75
C LEU A 126 -12.42 -5.89 12.88
N LEU A 127 -12.97 -4.86 13.54
CA LEU A 127 -14.42 -4.69 13.67
C LEU A 127 -15.09 -4.49 12.30
N LEU A 128 -14.47 -3.72 11.40
CA LEU A 128 -14.95 -3.57 10.01
C LEU A 128 -14.94 -4.90 9.25
N CYS A 129 -13.86 -5.69 9.37
CA CYS A 129 -13.77 -7.01 8.74
C CYS A 129 -14.85 -7.98 9.23
N LEU A 130 -15.10 -8.01 10.54
CA LEU A 130 -16.12 -8.89 11.13
C LEU A 130 -17.54 -8.48 10.71
N ALA A 131 -17.77 -7.19 10.47
CA ALA A 131 -19.06 -6.70 9.97
C ALA A 131 -19.33 -7.13 8.51
N GLU A 132 -18.32 -7.13 7.64
CA GLU A 132 -18.47 -7.57 6.24
C GLU A 132 -18.37 -9.10 6.05
N GLY A 133 -17.53 -9.80 6.82
CA GLY A 133 -17.37 -11.26 6.72
C GLY A 133 -18.61 -12.07 7.13
N ALA A 134 -19.57 -11.47 7.83
CA ALA A 134 -20.86 -12.08 8.12
C ALA A 134 -21.80 -12.14 6.90
N ALA A 135 -21.47 -11.44 5.80
CA ALA A 135 -22.31 -11.33 4.61
C ALA A 135 -21.99 -12.38 3.51
N ASP A 136 -20.77 -12.89 3.44
CA ASP A 136 -20.31 -13.77 2.35
C ASP A 136 -19.96 -15.18 2.83
N GLY A 137 -20.93 -16.10 2.76
CA GLY A 137 -20.72 -17.53 2.97
C GLY A 137 -20.04 -18.20 1.77
N GLY A 138 -18.71 -18.39 1.82
CA GLY A 138 -17.91 -18.94 0.72
C GLY A 138 -17.78 -20.47 0.70
N GLY A 139 -17.87 -21.06 -0.51
CA GLY A 139 -17.74 -22.50 -0.79
C GLY A 139 -16.33 -23.10 -0.75
N PRO A 140 -16.17 -24.40 -1.07
CA PRO A 140 -14.91 -25.14 -0.91
C PRO A 140 -13.83 -24.60 -1.88
N GLY A 141 -12.72 -24.09 -1.33
CA GLY A 141 -11.64 -23.42 -2.09
C GLY A 141 -11.45 -21.94 -1.74
N ALA A 142 -12.41 -21.33 -1.01
CA ALA A 142 -12.30 -19.95 -0.56
C ALA A 142 -11.14 -19.72 0.43
N GLY A 143 -10.77 -20.71 1.25
CA GLY A 143 -9.74 -20.58 2.27
C GLY A 143 -8.34 -20.29 1.71
N ASP A 144 -7.91 -21.02 0.68
CA ASP A 144 -6.56 -20.87 0.11
C ASP A 144 -6.40 -19.54 -0.63
N ALA A 145 -7.45 -19.09 -1.33
CA ALA A 145 -7.48 -17.78 -1.98
C ALA A 145 -7.38 -16.65 -0.94
N VAL A 146 -8.13 -16.75 0.16
CA VAL A 146 -8.08 -15.76 1.25
C VAL A 146 -6.69 -15.70 1.89
N ILE A 147 -6.04 -16.84 2.14
CA ILE A 147 -4.67 -16.88 2.68
C ILE A 147 -3.68 -16.21 1.72
N ALA A 148 -3.75 -16.53 0.43
CA ALA A 148 -2.93 -15.88 -0.59
C ALA A 148 -3.17 -14.37 -0.66
N GLY A 149 -4.43 -13.93 -0.52
CA GLY A 149 -4.79 -12.51 -0.46
C GLY A 149 -4.25 -11.81 0.79
N ILE A 150 -4.28 -12.44 1.96
CA ILE A 150 -3.65 -11.91 3.18
C ILE A 150 -2.13 -11.77 2.98
N GLY A 151 -1.48 -12.77 2.38
CA GLY A 151 -0.06 -12.72 2.04
C GLY A 151 0.28 -11.55 1.12
N LEU A 152 -0.51 -11.33 0.07
CA LEU A 152 -0.38 -10.15 -0.80
C LEU A 152 -0.63 -8.84 -0.04
N GLY A 153 -1.55 -8.82 0.92
CA GLY A 153 -1.80 -7.64 1.74
C GLY A 153 -0.60 -7.27 2.62
N LEU A 154 0.06 -8.28 3.22
CA LEU A 154 1.29 -8.08 3.99
C LEU A 154 2.45 -7.61 3.11
N ILE A 155 2.58 -8.15 1.90
CA ILE A 155 3.57 -7.66 0.91
C ILE A 155 3.29 -6.21 0.57
N GLY A 156 2.02 -5.86 0.33
CA GLY A 156 1.60 -4.47 0.11
C GLY A 156 2.02 -3.58 1.29
N GLY A 157 1.67 -3.96 2.51
CA GLY A 157 2.02 -3.20 3.71
C GLY A 157 3.53 -3.07 3.95
N PHE A 158 4.32 -4.06 3.55
CA PHE A 158 5.79 -4.02 3.62
C PHE A 158 6.40 -3.07 2.58
N THR A 159 5.79 -2.95 1.41
CA THR A 159 6.28 -2.12 0.29
C THR A 159 5.76 -0.69 0.30
N TYR A 160 4.90 -0.34 1.26
CA TYR A 160 4.33 1.00 1.45
C TYR A 160 5.31 1.91 2.21
#